data_AF-A0A956RAK9-F1
#
_entry.id   AF-A0A956RAK9-F1
#
_cell.length_a   1.000
_cell.length_b   1.000
_cell.length_c   1.000
_cell.angle_alpha   90.00
_cell.angle_beta   90.00
_cell.angle_gamma   90.00
#
_symmetry.space_group_name_H-M   'P 1'
#
loop_
_entity.id
_entity.type
_entity.pdbx_description
1 polymer ?
#
loop_
_entity_poly.entity_id
_entity_poly.type
_entity_poly.pdbx_seq_one_letter_code
_entity_poly.pdbx_strand_id
1 'polypeptide(L)'
;MSNELSTTRRGFLRASIGTAGAAMVADGCSRELTTEKAKGTRAPEGQALERVRLSTTVNGKAHGLEVHPDDSTLDVVRNELGLTGCKLGCGHGACGACTMQLDGTPVATCLLPATALEGREVTTIEGVGAKALHPVQKAFMAEDALQCGYCTPGFIVEAVAFHDAWRKQHDEREPTRDEVAAALSGHLCRCGAYDHIYAAVQGACAGRFDGPAGEVPRYDARPKVTGEAKYTVDQRPAGMLWAKALCSPHAHAIVTKLDWSKALAVPGVVGAVDVLGESRRIRHAGQEIMALAAVDERTAEQALALVEVAYDVQPAAIGMEAALAEGAPAVYPSRREKKSKDMPNSSEGPLFPEPWEGNLRGPFKLFSKKPRKALRNIEKARAEGTVVEDTFTTQVQCHTTLE
;
A
#
# COMPACT_ATOMS: atom_id res chain seq x y z
N MET A 1 1.75 21.34 55.85
CA MET A 1 0.43 21.88 55.45
C MET A 1 0.56 22.29 53.99
N SER A 2 0.82 21.39 53.05
CA SER A 2 -0.11 20.37 52.52
C SER A 2 -1.45 20.98 52.12
N ASN A 3 -1.62 21.30 50.83
CA ASN A 3 -2.78 20.81 50.09
C ASN A 3 -2.45 20.72 48.60
N GLU A 4 -2.37 19.49 48.11
CA GLU A 4 -2.25 19.11 46.70
C GLU A 4 -3.59 19.35 46.00
N LEU A 5 -3.57 20.01 44.84
CA LEU A 5 -4.66 19.95 43.87
C LEU A 5 -4.30 18.92 42.82
N SER A 6 -4.79 17.70 43.06
CA SER A 6 -4.84 16.60 42.11
C SER A 6 -5.71 16.97 40.90
N THR A 7 -5.08 17.24 39.75
CA THR A 7 -5.73 17.35 38.45
C THR A 7 -5.65 16.00 37.75
N THR A 8 -6.74 15.23 37.81
CA THR A 8 -6.86 13.97 37.06
C THR A 8 -7.18 14.21 35.59
N ARG A 9 -6.66 13.34 34.71
CA ARG A 9 -6.85 13.29 33.24
C ARG A 9 -8.32 13.30 32.74
N ARG A 10 -9.32 13.34 33.61
CA ARG A 10 -10.76 13.36 33.26
C ARG A 10 -11.37 14.76 33.16
N GLY A 11 -10.67 15.81 33.58
CA GLY A 11 -11.20 17.19 33.59
C GLY A 11 -11.17 17.92 32.24
N PHE A 12 -10.33 17.50 31.29
CA PHE A 12 -10.07 18.27 30.06
C PHE A 12 -10.96 17.89 28.86
N LEU A 13 -11.82 16.86 28.98
CA LEU A 13 -12.64 16.34 27.88
C LEU A 13 -14.12 16.77 27.92
N ARG A 14 -14.51 17.67 28.83
CA ARG A 14 -15.93 18.06 29.03
C ARG A 14 -16.31 19.48 28.62
N ALA A 15 -15.41 20.29 28.07
CA ALA A 15 -15.69 21.69 27.78
C ALA A 15 -15.99 22.04 26.31
N SER A 16 -16.12 21.07 25.39
CA SER A 16 -16.31 21.38 23.95
C SER A 16 -17.51 20.71 23.26
N ILE A 17 -18.38 20.01 24.00
CA ILE A 17 -19.58 19.40 23.40
C ILE A 17 -20.81 20.22 23.81
N GLY A 18 -21.02 21.31 23.08
CA GLY A 18 -22.27 22.06 23.09
C GLY A 18 -23.36 21.27 22.36
N THR A 19 -24.30 20.74 23.14
CA THR A 19 -25.70 20.43 22.80
C THR A 19 -26.13 20.47 21.32
N ALA A 20 -25.91 19.36 20.63
CA ALA A 20 -26.81 18.80 19.61
C ALA A 20 -26.61 17.28 19.60
N GLY A 21 -27.02 16.64 20.69
CA GLY A 21 -27.03 15.19 20.82
C GLY A 21 -28.10 14.59 19.92
N ALA A 22 -27.73 14.27 18.67
CA ALA A 22 -28.33 13.14 17.99
C ALA A 22 -27.48 11.93 18.33
N ALA A 23 -28.02 11.03 19.17
CA ALA A 23 -27.49 9.70 19.32
C ALA A 23 -27.50 9.03 17.94
N MET A 24 -26.36 9.05 17.24
CA MET A 24 -26.14 8.15 16.12
C MET A 24 -25.98 6.77 16.74
N VAL A 25 -27.10 6.04 16.75
CA VAL A 25 -27.10 4.60 16.92
C VAL A 25 -26.09 4.07 15.92
N ALA A 26 -24.97 3.51 16.43
CA ALA A 26 -24.11 2.64 15.67
C ALA A 26 -24.94 1.38 15.39
N ASP A 27 -25.84 1.49 14.41
CA ASP A 27 -26.56 0.37 13.86
C ASP A 27 -25.49 -0.49 13.19
N GLY A 28 -25.25 -1.66 13.78
CA GLY A 28 -24.14 -2.54 13.44
C GLY A 28 -24.06 -2.76 11.93
N CYS A 29 -22.89 -2.43 11.39
CA CYS A 29 -22.50 -2.73 10.02
C CYS A 29 -22.58 -4.23 9.75
N SER A 30 -23.70 -4.70 9.20
CA SER A 30 -23.71 -5.97 8.50
C SER A 30 -24.68 -5.88 7.34
N ARG A 31 -24.11 -5.66 6.14
CA ARG A 31 -24.78 -5.98 4.89
C ARG A 31 -25.03 -7.49 4.90
N GLU A 32 -26.22 -7.93 4.53
CA GLU A 32 -26.44 -9.34 4.19
C GLU A 32 -25.68 -9.62 2.89
N LEU A 33 -24.44 -10.07 3.05
CA LEU A 33 -23.60 -10.53 1.96
C LEU A 33 -24.06 -11.94 1.58
N THR A 34 -24.26 -12.17 0.29
CA THR A 34 -24.42 -13.54 -0.19
C THR A 34 -23.06 -14.21 -0.09
N THR A 35 -22.94 -15.15 0.85
CA THR A 35 -21.73 -15.93 1.07
C THR A 35 -22.01 -17.38 0.75
N GLU A 36 -21.04 -18.05 0.16
CA GLU A 36 -21.12 -19.47 -0.15
C GLU A 36 -19.86 -20.17 0.34
N LYS A 37 -20.03 -21.23 1.15
CA LYS A 37 -18.92 -22.07 1.62
C LYS A 37 -18.63 -23.14 0.59
N ALA A 38 -17.34 -23.40 0.36
CA ALA A 38 -16.92 -24.56 -0.42
C ALA A 38 -17.35 -25.86 0.28
N LYS A 39 -17.79 -26.85 -0.50
CA LYS A 39 -18.32 -28.13 0.04
C LYS A 39 -17.22 -29.12 0.45
N GLY A 40 -15.95 -28.86 0.10
CA GLY A 40 -14.80 -29.66 0.50
C GLY A 40 -13.64 -28.76 0.95
N THR A 41 -13.26 -28.85 2.22
CA THR A 41 -12.20 -28.01 2.83
C THR A 41 -10.82 -28.64 2.76
N ARG A 42 -10.70 -29.84 2.18
CA ARG A 42 -9.43 -30.55 2.09
C ARG A 42 -8.91 -30.45 0.66
N ALA A 43 -7.77 -29.80 0.49
CA ALA A 43 -7.02 -29.91 -0.74
C ALA A 43 -6.76 -31.41 -1.00
N PRO A 44 -7.20 -32.01 -2.13
CA PRO A 44 -6.64 -33.26 -2.61
C PRO A 44 -5.14 -33.05 -2.83
N GLU A 45 -4.37 -34.12 -2.73
CA GLU A 45 -3.03 -34.19 -3.34
C GLU A 45 -3.20 -34.13 -4.87
N GLY A 46 -3.51 -32.94 -5.39
CA GLY A 46 -3.91 -32.70 -6.78
C GLY A 46 -2.82 -31.97 -7.53
N GLN A 47 -2.16 -32.69 -8.44
CA GLN A 47 -1.11 -32.24 -9.36
C GLN A 47 -0.14 -31.24 -8.73
N ALA A 48 0.83 -31.76 -7.97
CA ALA A 48 2.01 -31.00 -7.61
C ALA A 48 2.60 -30.42 -8.91
N LEU A 49 2.43 -29.10 -9.08
CA LEU A 49 3.16 -28.36 -10.10
C LEU A 49 4.64 -28.70 -9.92
N GLU A 50 5.34 -28.93 -11.03
CA GLU A 50 6.71 -29.41 -11.00
C GLU A 50 7.57 -28.48 -10.15
N ARG A 51 7.95 -28.96 -8.95
CA ARG A 51 8.81 -28.22 -8.04
C ARG A 51 10.25 -28.58 -8.33
N VAL A 52 11.09 -27.55 -8.37
CA VAL A 52 12.52 -27.69 -8.59
C VAL A 52 13.21 -27.68 -7.24
N ARG A 53 14.05 -28.68 -7.00
CA ARG A 53 14.98 -28.69 -5.86
C ARG A 53 16.18 -27.85 -6.22
N LEU A 54 16.51 -26.91 -5.34
CA LEU A 54 17.70 -26.10 -5.48
C LEU A 54 18.46 -25.96 -4.16
N SER A 55 19.75 -25.68 -4.26
CA SER A 55 20.64 -25.42 -3.14
C SER A 55 21.14 -23.99 -3.20
N THR A 56 21.15 -23.27 -2.08
CA THR A 56 21.61 -21.88 -2.01
C THR A 56 22.16 -21.57 -0.63
N THR A 57 22.95 -20.50 -0.51
CA THR A 57 23.40 -19.97 0.78
C THR A 57 22.74 -18.64 1.04
N VAL A 58 21.99 -18.50 2.13
CA VAL A 58 21.32 -17.24 2.51
C VAL A 58 21.88 -16.76 3.85
N ASN A 59 22.42 -15.54 3.88
CA ASN A 59 23.07 -14.94 5.05
C ASN A 59 24.13 -15.88 5.69
N GLY A 60 24.93 -16.56 4.86
CA GLY A 60 25.96 -17.51 5.28
C GLY A 60 25.46 -18.89 5.76
N LYS A 61 24.15 -19.18 5.65
CA LYS A 61 23.56 -20.48 6.00
C LYS A 61 23.14 -21.23 4.73
N ALA A 62 23.51 -22.51 4.61
CA ALA A 62 23.07 -23.36 3.51
C ALA A 62 21.58 -23.72 3.65
N HIS A 63 20.86 -23.67 2.53
CA HIS A 63 19.45 -24.00 2.40
C HIS A 63 19.22 -24.92 1.20
N GLY A 64 18.46 -26.00 1.42
CA GLY A 64 17.82 -26.76 0.34
C GLY A 64 16.37 -26.31 0.21
N LEU A 65 15.97 -25.90 -0.97
CA LEU A 65 14.65 -25.34 -1.25
C LEU A 65 13.92 -26.17 -2.30
N GLU A 66 12.61 -26.30 -2.15
CA GLU A 66 11.72 -26.77 -3.20
C GLU A 66 10.87 -25.57 -3.62
N VAL A 67 11.01 -25.12 -4.87
CA VAL A 67 10.38 -23.91 -5.38
C VAL A 67 9.57 -24.20 -6.64
N HIS A 68 8.54 -23.41 -6.90
CA HIS A 68 7.90 -23.40 -8.21
C HIS A 68 8.77 -22.60 -9.20
N PRO A 69 8.86 -22.99 -10.48
CA PRO A 69 9.63 -22.24 -11.49
C PRO A 69 9.25 -20.76 -11.62
N ASP A 70 7.97 -20.45 -11.42
CA ASP A 70 7.43 -19.09 -11.45
C ASP A 70 7.60 -18.30 -10.14
N ASP A 71 8.09 -18.91 -9.06
CA ASP A 71 8.29 -18.18 -7.80
C ASP A 71 9.44 -17.17 -7.98
N SER A 72 9.26 -15.96 -7.45
CA SER A 72 10.34 -14.99 -7.38
C SER A 72 11.28 -15.30 -6.22
N THR A 73 12.55 -14.89 -6.33
CA THR A 73 13.52 -14.93 -5.22
C THR A 73 12.98 -14.20 -3.99
N LEU A 74 12.30 -13.07 -4.19
CA LEU A 74 11.67 -12.33 -3.09
C LEU A 74 10.66 -13.20 -2.33
N ASP A 75 9.78 -13.88 -3.06
CA ASP A 75 8.71 -14.68 -2.46
C ASP A 75 9.27 -15.86 -1.70
N VAL A 76 10.25 -16.57 -2.27
CA VAL A 76 10.88 -17.71 -1.60
C VAL A 76 11.61 -17.29 -0.33
N VAL A 77 12.41 -16.22 -0.39
CA VAL A 77 13.15 -15.73 0.79
C VAL A 77 12.18 -15.21 1.87
N ARG A 78 11.11 -14.51 1.49
CA ARG A 78 10.14 -13.98 2.46
C ARG A 78 9.24 -15.05 3.05
N ASN A 79 8.64 -15.89 2.21
CA ASN A 79 7.56 -16.78 2.59
C ASN A 79 8.05 -18.16 3.04
N GLU A 80 9.06 -18.73 2.38
CA GLU A 80 9.60 -20.05 2.73
C GLU A 80 10.68 -19.97 3.83
N LEU A 81 11.53 -18.93 3.79
CA LEU A 81 12.59 -18.72 4.79
C LEU A 81 12.19 -17.80 5.95
N GLY A 82 11.06 -17.10 5.84
CA GLY A 82 10.58 -16.17 6.88
C GLY A 82 11.39 -14.88 7.02
N LEU A 83 12.25 -14.56 6.06
CA LEU A 83 13.10 -13.37 6.05
C LEU A 83 12.34 -12.21 5.38
N THR A 84 11.52 -11.53 6.19
CA THR A 84 10.58 -10.51 5.70
C THR A 84 11.18 -9.11 5.61
N GLY A 85 12.48 -8.93 5.83
CA GLY A 85 13.13 -7.64 5.85
C GLY A 85 13.08 -6.94 4.49
N CYS A 86 13.38 -7.65 3.41
CA CYS A 86 13.18 -7.17 2.04
C CYS A 86 11.68 -7.11 1.72
N LYS A 87 11.22 -6.02 1.08
CA LYS A 87 9.78 -5.74 0.93
C LYS A 87 9.30 -5.86 -0.51
N LEU A 88 8.08 -6.38 -0.68
CA LEU A 88 7.34 -6.29 -1.93
C LEU A 88 6.66 -4.92 -1.98
N GLY A 89 7.18 -4.02 -2.83
CA GLY A 89 6.53 -2.74 -3.13
C GLY A 89 5.82 -2.81 -4.47
N CYS A 90 6.46 -2.32 -5.53
CA CYS A 90 5.84 -2.24 -6.85
C CYS A 90 5.60 -3.58 -7.56
N GLY A 91 6.34 -4.66 -7.25
CA GLY A 91 6.26 -5.94 -7.97
C GLY A 91 6.80 -5.95 -9.42
N HIS A 92 7.35 -4.85 -9.92
CA HIS A 92 7.79 -4.69 -11.31
C HIS A 92 9.24 -4.18 -11.43
N GLY A 93 10.06 -4.37 -10.39
CA GLY A 93 11.48 -4.00 -10.40
C GLY A 93 11.80 -2.50 -10.34
N ALA A 94 10.82 -1.62 -10.16
CA ALA A 94 11.01 -0.16 -10.26
C ALA A 94 11.37 0.55 -8.95
N CYS A 95 11.01 0.00 -7.79
CA CYS A 95 11.08 0.73 -6.51
C CYS A 95 12.29 0.41 -5.62
N GLY A 96 13.03 -0.66 -5.89
CA GLY A 96 14.20 -1.09 -5.08
C GLY A 96 13.89 -1.63 -3.67
N ALA A 97 12.63 -1.69 -3.22
CA ALA A 97 12.31 -2.16 -1.86
C ALA A 97 12.63 -3.66 -1.61
N CYS A 98 12.71 -4.43 -2.70
CA CYS A 98 13.01 -5.86 -2.68
C CYS A 98 14.50 -6.20 -2.79
N THR A 99 15.39 -5.20 -2.81
CA THR A 99 16.81 -5.43 -3.10
C THR A 99 17.47 -6.37 -2.09
N MET A 100 18.17 -7.38 -2.62
CA MET A 100 19.09 -8.28 -1.93
C MET A 100 20.40 -8.27 -2.70
N GLN A 101 21.51 -8.68 -2.08
CA GLN A 101 22.74 -8.94 -2.83
C GLN A 101 22.81 -10.41 -3.24
N LEU A 102 23.03 -10.67 -4.54
CA LEU A 102 23.38 -11.98 -5.08
C LEU A 102 24.88 -11.99 -5.41
N ASP A 103 25.64 -12.80 -4.70
CA ASP A 103 27.12 -12.81 -4.68
C ASP A 103 27.72 -11.40 -4.53
N GLY A 104 27.18 -10.62 -3.58
CA GLY A 104 27.61 -9.25 -3.31
C GLY A 104 27.08 -8.20 -4.29
N THR A 105 26.35 -8.58 -5.33
CA THR A 105 25.76 -7.63 -6.30
C THR A 105 24.29 -7.37 -5.96
N PRO A 106 23.89 -6.12 -5.68
CA PRO A 106 22.48 -5.78 -5.47
C PRO A 106 21.60 -6.10 -6.68
N VAL A 107 20.44 -6.73 -6.44
CA VAL A 107 19.49 -7.12 -7.49
C VAL A 107 18.04 -6.92 -7.03
N ALA A 108 17.16 -6.53 -7.96
CA ALA A 108 15.73 -6.46 -7.73
C ALA A 108 15.12 -7.88 -7.72
N THR A 109 14.88 -8.43 -6.53
CA THR A 109 14.51 -9.85 -6.39
C THR A 109 13.05 -10.19 -6.72
N CYS A 110 12.16 -9.19 -6.82
CA CYS A 110 10.76 -9.43 -7.23
C CYS A 110 10.61 -9.91 -8.68
N LEU A 111 11.62 -9.71 -9.53
CA LEU A 111 11.62 -10.17 -10.93
C LEU A 111 12.65 -11.28 -11.17
N LEU A 112 13.44 -11.64 -10.17
CA LEU A 112 14.45 -12.69 -10.29
C LEU A 112 13.78 -14.04 -10.03
N PRO A 113 13.79 -14.99 -10.98
CA PRO A 113 13.26 -16.33 -10.73
C PRO A 113 14.02 -17.01 -9.60
N ALA A 114 13.32 -17.70 -8.71
CA ALA A 114 13.94 -18.39 -7.57
C ALA A 114 14.96 -19.46 -8.00
N THR A 115 14.79 -20.05 -9.19
CA THR A 115 15.74 -21.00 -9.78
C THR A 115 17.13 -20.39 -10.03
N ALA A 116 17.24 -19.06 -10.12
CA ALA A 116 18.52 -18.37 -10.24
C ALA A 116 19.37 -18.43 -8.95
N LEU A 117 18.81 -18.92 -7.84
CA LEU A 117 19.52 -19.07 -6.56
C LEU A 117 20.45 -20.29 -6.49
N GLU A 118 20.34 -21.24 -7.45
CA GLU A 118 21.12 -22.47 -7.43
C GLU A 118 22.63 -22.20 -7.33
N GLY A 119 23.25 -22.68 -6.26
CA GLY A 119 24.67 -22.54 -5.97
C GLY A 119 25.13 -21.12 -5.62
N ARG A 120 24.22 -20.15 -5.49
CA ARG A 120 24.54 -18.72 -5.27
C ARG A 120 24.49 -18.35 -3.78
N GLU A 121 25.15 -17.25 -3.44
CA GLU A 121 25.07 -16.61 -2.12
C GLU A 121 24.12 -15.42 -2.14
N VAL A 122 23.19 -15.37 -1.19
CA VAL A 122 22.21 -14.29 -1.01
C VAL A 122 22.46 -13.60 0.33
N THR A 123 22.63 -12.28 0.29
CA THR A 123 22.65 -11.43 1.49
C THR A 123 21.42 -10.54 1.50
N THR A 124 20.61 -10.73 2.54
CA THR A 124 19.41 -9.93 2.85
C THR A 124 19.74 -8.84 3.88
N ILE A 125 18.77 -7.96 4.18
CA ILE A 125 18.96 -6.96 5.25
C ILE A 125 19.23 -7.60 6.62
N GLU A 126 18.66 -8.78 6.88
CA GLU A 126 18.90 -9.55 8.09
C GLU A 126 20.36 -10.02 8.20
N GLY A 127 21.07 -10.18 7.07
CA GLY A 127 22.47 -10.58 7.01
C GLY A 127 23.46 -9.42 7.23
N VAL A 128 23.15 -8.23 6.71
CA VAL A 128 24.04 -7.04 6.70
C VAL A 128 24.56 -6.65 8.08
N GLY A 129 23.74 -6.82 9.13
CA GLY A 129 24.05 -6.39 10.50
C GLY A 129 24.00 -7.50 11.55
N ALA A 130 24.03 -8.77 11.14
CA ALA A 130 23.70 -9.90 12.03
C ALA A 130 24.61 -10.03 13.25
N LYS A 131 25.91 -9.70 13.11
CA LYS A 131 26.88 -9.71 14.22
C LYS A 131 27.00 -8.37 14.92
N ALA A 132 27.05 -7.31 14.13
CA ALA A 132 27.09 -5.92 14.58
C ALA A 132 26.49 -5.05 13.48
N LEU A 133 25.84 -3.93 13.86
CA LEU A 133 25.26 -3.02 12.88
C LEU A 133 26.33 -2.48 11.94
N HIS A 134 26.02 -2.48 10.64
CA HIS A 134 26.86 -1.88 9.61
C HIS A 134 26.91 -0.35 9.78
N PRO A 135 28.03 0.35 9.43
CA PRO A 135 28.10 1.81 9.44
C PRO A 135 26.93 2.49 8.74
N VAL A 136 26.50 1.97 7.60
CA VAL A 136 25.29 2.45 6.88
C VAL A 136 24.02 2.35 7.74
N GLN A 137 23.79 1.24 8.45
CA GLN A 137 22.61 1.10 9.31
C GLN A 137 22.62 2.13 10.45
N LYS A 138 23.79 2.35 11.07
CA LYS A 138 23.98 3.34 12.13
C LYS A 138 23.74 4.77 11.60
N ALA A 139 24.31 5.08 10.44
CA ALA A 139 24.14 6.37 9.78
C ALA A 139 22.67 6.65 9.47
N PHE A 140 21.93 5.66 8.94
CA PHE A 140 20.51 5.83 8.66
C PHE A 140 19.68 6.14 9.92
N MET A 141 20.05 5.52 11.05
CA MET A 141 19.40 5.79 12.34
C MET A 141 19.73 7.18 12.87
N ALA A 142 20.98 7.63 12.75
CA ALA A 142 21.45 8.90 13.29
C ALA A 142 21.00 10.12 12.47
N GLU A 143 21.05 10.00 11.14
CA GLU A 143 20.75 11.10 10.20
C GLU A 143 19.26 11.24 9.88
N ASP A 144 18.38 10.50 10.57
CA ASP A 144 16.94 10.44 10.30
C ASP A 144 16.58 10.05 8.85
N ALA A 145 17.37 9.15 8.25
CA ALA A 145 17.25 8.70 6.86
C ALA A 145 16.07 7.74 6.60
N LEU A 146 15.01 7.83 7.40
CA LEU A 146 13.86 6.94 7.36
C LEU A 146 12.63 7.61 7.97
N GLN A 147 11.44 7.25 7.46
CA GLN A 147 10.16 7.62 8.06
C GLN A 147 9.28 6.40 8.24
N CYS A 148 8.47 6.01 7.24
CA CYS A 148 7.65 4.80 7.34
C CYS A 148 8.50 3.53 7.45
N GLY A 149 9.71 3.55 6.86
CA GLY A 149 10.70 2.46 6.92
C GLY A 149 10.57 1.39 5.84
N TYR A 150 9.51 1.41 5.02
CA TYR A 150 9.22 0.32 4.08
C TYR A 150 10.31 0.14 3.01
N CYS A 151 10.83 1.25 2.47
CA CYS A 151 11.94 1.23 1.51
C CYS A 151 13.32 1.04 2.15
N THR A 152 13.45 1.26 3.46
CA THR A 152 14.74 1.39 4.15
C THR A 152 15.62 0.15 4.01
N PRO A 153 15.11 -1.08 4.16
CA PRO A 153 15.90 -2.30 3.92
C PRO A 153 16.56 -2.34 2.53
N GLY A 154 15.81 -2.04 1.47
CA GLY A 154 16.34 -2.04 0.10
C GLY A 154 17.44 -1.01 -0.09
N PHE A 155 17.22 0.23 0.38
CA PHE A 155 18.23 1.29 0.34
C PHE A 155 19.53 0.89 1.06
N ILE A 156 19.42 0.25 2.23
CA ILE A 156 20.59 -0.14 3.02
C ILE A 156 21.38 -1.24 2.32
N VAL A 157 20.71 -2.24 1.75
CA VAL A 157 21.40 -3.35 1.05
C VAL A 157 22.22 -2.83 -0.13
N GLU A 158 21.68 -1.88 -0.92
CA GLU A 158 22.39 -1.20 -2.00
C GLU A 158 23.53 -0.32 -1.46
N ALA A 159 23.23 0.51 -0.46
CA ALA A 159 24.20 1.43 0.14
C ALA A 159 25.38 0.72 0.79
N VAL A 160 25.19 -0.50 1.33
CA VAL A 160 26.27 -1.34 1.86
C VAL A 160 27.21 -1.78 0.73
N ALA A 161 26.66 -2.27 -0.39
CA ALA A 161 27.48 -2.65 -1.54
C ALA A 161 28.26 -1.46 -2.09
N PHE A 162 27.61 -0.29 -2.21
CA PHE A 162 28.27 0.95 -2.60
C PHE A 162 29.36 1.36 -1.60
N HIS A 163 29.05 1.37 -0.31
CA HIS A 163 29.98 1.72 0.77
C HIS A 163 31.24 0.84 0.74
N ASP A 164 31.07 -0.48 0.67
CA ASP A 164 32.18 -1.42 0.74
C ASP A 164 33.10 -1.29 -0.48
N ALA A 165 32.50 -1.15 -1.66
CA ALA A 165 33.24 -0.88 -2.90
C ALA A 165 33.97 0.47 -2.83
N TRP A 166 33.30 1.50 -2.30
CA TRP A 166 33.83 2.84 -2.18
C TRP A 166 35.03 2.90 -1.24
N ARG A 167 34.90 2.39 -0.01
CA ARG A 167 35.97 2.35 1.00
C ARG A 167 37.20 1.63 0.48
N LYS A 168 37.01 0.54 -0.28
CA LYS A 168 38.12 -0.20 -0.89
C LYS A 168 38.91 0.63 -1.92
N GLN A 169 38.24 1.53 -2.63
CA GLN A 169 38.83 2.31 -3.73
C GLN A 169 39.31 3.70 -3.30
N HIS A 170 38.68 4.26 -2.25
CA HIS A 170 38.80 5.67 -1.90
C HIS A 170 39.08 5.90 -0.41
N ASP A 171 39.28 4.85 0.38
CA ASP A 171 39.49 4.93 1.83
C ASP A 171 38.36 5.74 2.50
N GLU A 172 38.67 6.72 3.37
CA GLU A 172 37.66 7.53 4.06
C GLU A 172 37.23 8.79 3.30
N ARG A 173 37.50 8.86 1.99
CA ARG A 173 37.05 10.00 1.19
C ARG A 173 35.52 10.03 1.15
N GLU A 174 34.92 11.17 1.44
CA GLU A 174 33.47 11.33 1.30
C GLU A 174 33.06 11.34 -0.19
N PRO A 175 32.08 10.52 -0.62
CA PRO A 175 31.49 10.63 -1.95
C PRO A 175 30.65 11.90 -2.06
N THR A 176 30.57 12.46 -3.26
CA THR A 176 29.64 13.54 -3.57
C THR A 176 28.20 13.05 -3.53
N ARG A 177 27.26 13.99 -3.36
CA ARG A 177 25.82 13.70 -3.40
C ARG A 177 25.42 12.98 -4.69
N ASP A 178 25.98 13.38 -5.83
CA ASP A 178 25.62 12.82 -7.13
C ASP A 178 26.16 11.40 -7.32
N GLU A 179 27.33 11.07 -6.77
CA GLU A 179 27.85 9.69 -6.75
C GLU A 179 26.93 8.77 -5.93
N VAL A 180 26.47 9.23 -4.76
CA VAL A 180 25.52 8.48 -3.93
C VAL A 180 24.15 8.37 -4.62
N ALA A 181 23.64 9.46 -5.19
CA ALA A 181 22.36 9.46 -5.89
C ALA A 181 22.38 8.55 -7.12
N ALA A 182 23.49 8.48 -7.85
CA ALA A 182 23.66 7.56 -8.96
C ALA A 182 23.60 6.09 -8.49
N ALA A 183 24.31 5.76 -7.42
CA ALA A 183 24.29 4.41 -6.82
C ALA A 183 22.89 4.01 -6.34
N LEU A 184 22.12 4.95 -5.78
CA LEU A 184 20.78 4.68 -5.24
C LEU A 184 19.64 4.96 -6.22
N SER A 185 19.93 5.20 -7.50
CA SER A 185 18.93 5.61 -8.50
C SER A 185 17.82 4.58 -8.75
N GLY A 186 18.04 3.31 -8.40
CA GLY A 186 17.05 2.23 -8.44
C GLY A 186 16.07 2.19 -7.25
N HIS A 187 16.14 3.15 -6.32
CA HIS A 187 15.37 3.12 -5.09
C HIS A 187 14.41 4.32 -4.95
N LEU A 188 13.15 4.03 -4.62
CA LEU A 188 12.11 5.04 -4.41
C LEU A 188 11.73 5.19 -2.94
N CYS A 189 11.57 6.43 -2.49
CA CYS A 189 11.08 6.80 -1.17
C CYS A 189 9.92 7.79 -1.29
N ARG A 190 8.69 7.36 -0.96
CA ARG A 190 7.51 8.24 -1.00
C ARG A 190 7.45 9.25 0.15
N CYS A 191 8.07 8.92 1.29
CA CYS A 191 8.22 9.84 2.41
C CYS A 191 9.17 11.01 2.13
N GLY A 192 9.99 10.92 1.07
CA GLY A 192 10.89 11.99 0.66
C GLY A 192 12.14 12.16 1.54
N ALA A 193 12.64 11.09 2.16
CA ALA A 193 13.81 11.15 3.05
C ALA A 193 15.17 11.20 2.31
N TYR A 194 15.20 11.55 1.01
CA TYR A 194 16.38 11.39 0.15
C TYR A 194 17.61 12.15 0.63
N ASP A 195 17.48 13.42 1.03
CA ASP A 195 18.66 14.19 1.44
C ASP A 195 19.29 13.63 2.73
N HIS A 196 18.48 13.10 3.64
CA HIS A 196 18.94 12.38 4.83
C HIS A 196 19.58 11.02 4.48
N ILE A 197 19.01 10.29 3.52
CA ILE A 197 19.59 9.05 2.98
C ILE A 197 20.97 9.32 2.38
N TYR A 198 21.11 10.37 1.58
CA TYR A 198 22.39 10.72 0.95
C TYR A 198 23.41 11.12 2.00
N ALA A 199 23.04 11.97 2.97
CA ALA A 199 23.92 12.34 4.08
C ALA A 199 24.40 11.12 4.89
N ALA A 200 23.50 10.17 5.17
CA ALA A 200 23.84 8.92 5.87
C ALA A 200 24.87 8.09 5.12
N VAL A 201 24.70 7.88 3.82
CA VAL A 201 25.64 7.08 3.02
C VAL A 201 26.98 7.81 2.88
N GLN A 202 26.96 9.13 2.62
CA GLN A 202 28.18 9.94 2.56
C GLN A 202 28.97 9.83 3.86
N GLY A 203 28.30 9.98 5.01
CA GLY A 203 28.95 9.88 6.31
C GLY A 203 29.43 8.50 6.69
N ALA A 204 28.72 7.45 6.30
CA ALA A 204 29.20 6.09 6.45
C ALA A 204 30.50 5.87 5.66
N CYS A 205 30.53 6.27 4.37
CA CYS A 205 31.73 6.16 3.54
C CYS A 205 32.90 6.98 4.11
N ALA A 206 32.63 8.14 4.70
CA ALA A 206 33.62 8.99 5.34
C ALA A 206 34.07 8.51 6.74
N GLY A 207 33.69 7.30 7.18
CA GLY A 207 34.13 6.71 8.46
C GLY A 207 33.44 7.28 9.70
N ARG A 208 32.49 8.22 9.55
CA ARG A 208 31.82 8.89 10.70
C ARG A 208 31.02 7.92 11.58
N PHE A 209 30.63 6.76 11.04
CA PHE A 209 29.77 5.78 11.68
C PHE A 209 30.45 4.41 11.90
N ASP A 210 31.78 4.35 11.87
CA ASP A 210 32.53 3.14 12.21
C ASP A 210 32.35 2.77 13.69
N GLY A 211 32.25 3.79 14.55
CA GLY A 211 31.92 3.69 15.97
C GLY A 211 30.41 3.52 16.25
N PRO A 212 29.91 3.91 17.44
CA PRO A 212 28.49 3.93 17.76
C PRO A 212 27.71 4.95 16.90
N ALA A 213 26.40 4.74 16.72
CA ALA A 213 25.54 5.63 15.92
C ALA A 213 25.36 7.05 16.50
N GLY A 214 25.66 7.28 17.78
CA GLY A 214 25.37 8.55 18.46
C GLY A 214 23.90 8.68 18.85
N GLU A 215 23.34 9.88 18.72
CA GLU A 215 21.94 10.16 19.00
C GLU A 215 21.04 9.62 17.87
N VAL A 216 19.96 8.94 18.25
CA VAL A 216 19.02 8.33 17.30
C VAL A 216 17.65 8.97 17.53
N PRO A 217 17.16 9.83 16.61
CA PRO A 217 15.94 10.62 16.82
C PRO A 217 14.66 9.78 16.94
N ARG A 218 14.62 8.60 16.31
CA ARG A 218 13.42 7.75 16.26
C ARG A 218 13.59 6.46 17.06
N TYR A 219 12.66 6.20 17.96
CA TYR A 219 12.63 4.97 18.75
C TYR A 219 12.48 3.71 17.88
N ASP A 220 11.85 3.82 16.71
CA ASP A 220 11.61 2.72 15.77
C ASP A 220 12.65 2.64 14.64
N ALA A 221 13.75 3.40 14.71
CA ALA A 221 14.79 3.41 13.68
C ALA A 221 15.47 2.04 13.55
N ARG A 222 15.90 1.45 14.67
CA ARG A 222 16.63 0.17 14.68
C ARG A 222 15.85 -0.94 13.94
N PRO A 223 14.59 -1.25 14.29
CA PRO A 223 13.89 -2.32 13.59
C PRO A 223 13.66 -2.04 12.09
N LYS A 224 13.58 -0.76 11.67
CA LYS A 224 13.44 -0.39 10.25
C LYS A 224 14.73 -0.55 9.46
N VAL A 225 15.90 -0.29 10.07
CA VAL A 225 17.20 -0.45 9.39
C VAL A 225 17.73 -1.90 9.41
N THR A 226 17.18 -2.76 10.26
CA THR A 226 17.56 -4.18 10.34
C THR A 226 16.56 -5.13 9.67
N GLY A 227 15.41 -4.62 9.22
CA GLY A 227 14.33 -5.45 8.67
C GLY A 227 13.47 -6.17 9.72
N GLU A 228 13.71 -5.94 11.01
CA GLU A 228 12.90 -6.48 12.12
C GLU A 228 11.47 -5.87 12.15
N ALA A 229 11.29 -4.66 11.60
CA ALA A 229 9.98 -4.02 11.51
C ALA A 229 9.02 -4.84 10.63
N LYS A 230 7.88 -5.23 11.23
CA LYS A 230 6.83 -6.00 10.57
C LYS A 230 5.69 -5.10 10.14
N TYR A 231 5.35 -5.18 8.87
CA TYR A 231 4.25 -4.49 8.22
C TYR A 231 3.06 -5.44 8.02
N THR A 232 1.96 -4.96 7.44
CA THR A 232 0.73 -5.77 7.31
C THR A 232 0.97 -7.02 6.48
N VAL A 233 1.73 -6.88 5.39
CA VAL A 233 2.09 -7.96 4.47
C VAL A 233 3.09 -8.98 5.04
N ASP A 234 3.74 -8.66 6.16
CA ASP A 234 4.69 -9.55 6.84
C ASP A 234 3.99 -10.49 7.85
N GLN A 235 2.72 -10.21 8.19
CA GLN A 235 1.98 -10.98 9.18
C GLN A 235 1.40 -12.26 8.56
N ARG A 236 1.58 -13.39 9.26
CA ARG A 236 1.04 -14.70 8.88
C ARG A 236 0.49 -15.45 10.10
N PRO A 237 -0.69 -15.08 10.62
CA PRO A 237 -1.33 -15.82 11.71
C PRO A 237 -1.64 -17.26 11.32
N ALA A 238 -1.59 -18.18 12.29
CA ALA A 238 -1.96 -19.58 12.05
C ALA A 238 -3.43 -19.67 11.58
N GLY A 239 -3.66 -20.41 10.50
CA GLY A 239 -4.99 -20.57 9.90
C GLY A 239 -5.49 -19.35 9.11
N MET A 240 -4.62 -18.37 8.81
CA MET A 240 -4.94 -17.26 7.91
C MET A 240 -5.38 -17.79 6.54
N LEU A 241 -6.45 -17.19 6.00
CA LEU A 241 -6.89 -17.40 4.62
C LEU A 241 -6.48 -16.21 3.76
N TRP A 242 -6.27 -16.47 2.49
CA TRP A 242 -5.97 -15.49 1.46
C TRP A 242 -7.25 -15.08 0.75
N ALA A 243 -7.66 -13.83 0.97
CA ALA A 243 -8.79 -13.26 0.28
C ALA A 243 -8.32 -12.58 -1.01
N LYS A 244 -8.93 -12.91 -2.16
CA LYS A 244 -8.68 -12.23 -3.44
C LYS A 244 -9.98 -11.77 -4.07
N ALA A 245 -10.01 -10.50 -4.47
CA ALA A 245 -11.17 -9.90 -5.11
C ALA A 245 -11.05 -9.98 -6.64
N LEU A 246 -12.16 -10.30 -7.31
CA LEU A 246 -12.30 -10.05 -8.74
C LEU A 246 -12.76 -8.62 -8.93
N CYS A 247 -11.96 -7.81 -9.62
CA CYS A 247 -12.29 -6.41 -9.89
C CYS A 247 -12.76 -6.22 -11.33
N SER A 248 -13.67 -5.27 -11.54
CA SER A 248 -14.19 -4.96 -12.88
C SER A 248 -13.12 -4.28 -13.74
N PRO A 249 -12.94 -4.70 -15.01
CA PRO A 249 -12.13 -3.97 -15.98
C PRO A 249 -12.88 -2.75 -16.58
N HIS A 250 -14.20 -2.67 -16.38
CA HIS A 250 -15.04 -1.64 -16.98
C HIS A 250 -15.28 -0.47 -16.02
N ALA A 251 -15.35 0.75 -16.58
CA ALA A 251 -15.70 1.95 -15.82
C ALA A 251 -17.22 2.09 -15.56
N HIS A 252 -18.06 1.52 -16.42
CA HIS A 252 -19.51 1.47 -16.22
C HIS A 252 -20.09 0.22 -16.91
N ALA A 253 -20.76 -0.62 -16.13
CA ALA A 253 -21.41 -1.84 -16.64
C ALA A 253 -22.49 -2.32 -15.66
N ILE A 254 -23.38 -3.18 -16.14
CA ILE A 254 -24.24 -4.03 -15.31
C ILE A 254 -23.75 -5.47 -15.42
N VAL A 255 -23.49 -6.11 -14.29
CA VAL A 255 -23.18 -7.54 -14.25
C VAL A 255 -24.47 -8.33 -14.48
N THR A 256 -24.57 -9.00 -15.62
CA THR A 256 -25.76 -9.78 -16.02
C THR A 256 -25.65 -11.25 -15.62
N LYS A 257 -24.43 -11.77 -15.46
CA LYS A 257 -24.14 -13.11 -14.94
C LYS A 257 -22.92 -13.04 -14.02
N LEU A 258 -22.98 -13.75 -12.90
CA LEU A 258 -21.87 -13.98 -11.99
C LEU A 258 -21.96 -15.42 -11.48
N ASP A 259 -20.97 -16.24 -11.82
CA ASP A 259 -20.92 -17.66 -11.45
C ASP A 259 -19.51 -18.05 -11.00
N TRP A 260 -19.38 -18.39 -9.72
CA TRP A 260 -18.14 -18.85 -9.09
C TRP A 260 -18.23 -20.34 -8.68
N SER A 261 -19.20 -21.10 -9.21
CA SER A 261 -19.40 -22.50 -8.83
C SER A 261 -18.15 -23.37 -9.10
N LYS A 262 -17.47 -23.13 -10.23
CA LYS A 262 -16.19 -23.78 -10.57
C LYS A 262 -15.07 -23.38 -9.60
N ALA A 263 -15.03 -22.11 -9.19
CA ALA A 263 -14.05 -21.63 -8.22
C ALA A 263 -14.23 -22.32 -6.85
N LEU A 264 -15.47 -22.51 -6.39
CA LEU A 264 -15.76 -23.23 -5.13
C LEU A 264 -15.43 -24.72 -5.17
N ALA A 265 -15.32 -25.31 -6.36
CA ALA A 265 -14.88 -26.68 -6.53
C ALA A 265 -13.36 -26.84 -6.48
N VAL A 266 -12.60 -25.73 -6.50
CA VAL A 266 -11.14 -25.77 -6.42
C VAL A 266 -10.70 -26.18 -5.01
N PRO A 267 -9.90 -27.25 -4.89
CA PRO A 267 -9.17 -27.60 -3.69
C PRO A 267 -8.56 -26.42 -2.93
N GLY A 268 -8.84 -26.29 -1.63
CA GLY A 268 -8.25 -25.24 -0.80
C GLY A 268 -8.98 -23.90 -0.85
N VAL A 269 -10.01 -23.74 -1.70
CA VAL A 269 -10.97 -22.64 -1.56
C VAL A 269 -11.88 -22.93 -0.37
N VAL A 270 -12.09 -21.93 0.46
CA VAL A 270 -12.92 -22.02 1.67
C VAL A 270 -14.31 -21.44 1.45
N GLY A 271 -14.41 -20.37 0.65
CA GLY A 271 -15.68 -19.77 0.30
C GLY A 271 -15.54 -18.54 -0.56
N ALA A 272 -16.68 -18.02 -1.02
CA ALA A 272 -16.79 -16.82 -1.83
C ALA A 272 -17.90 -15.91 -1.29
N VAL A 273 -17.80 -14.63 -1.64
CA VAL A 273 -18.75 -13.59 -1.26
C VAL A 273 -19.06 -12.65 -2.42
N ASP A 274 -20.35 -12.39 -2.63
CA ASP A 274 -20.84 -11.34 -3.53
C ASP A 274 -20.58 -9.96 -2.93
N VAL A 275 -19.79 -9.13 -3.61
CA VAL A 275 -19.49 -7.78 -3.14
C VAL A 275 -20.38 -6.73 -3.84
N LEU A 276 -20.95 -6.98 -5.02
CA LEU A 276 -21.82 -6.01 -5.71
C LEU A 276 -23.23 -5.89 -5.12
N GLY A 277 -23.73 -6.98 -4.53
CA GLY A 277 -25.10 -7.05 -4.03
C GLY A 277 -26.15 -6.80 -5.12
N GLU A 278 -27.34 -6.35 -4.72
CA GLU A 278 -28.52 -6.25 -5.60
C GLU A 278 -28.33 -5.32 -6.82
N SER A 279 -27.52 -4.27 -6.70
CA SER A 279 -27.44 -3.26 -7.76
C SER A 279 -26.80 -3.80 -9.05
N ARG A 280 -25.92 -4.81 -8.91
CA ARG A 280 -25.09 -5.38 -9.99
C ARG A 280 -24.30 -4.35 -10.83
N ARG A 281 -24.28 -3.08 -10.41
CA ARG A 281 -23.74 -1.97 -11.19
C ARG A 281 -22.28 -1.73 -10.83
N ILE A 282 -21.46 -1.63 -11.87
CA ILE A 282 -20.10 -1.14 -11.85
C ILE A 282 -20.10 0.37 -12.12
N ARG A 283 -19.35 1.13 -11.33
CA ARG A 283 -19.26 2.60 -11.37
C ARG A 283 -17.85 3.10 -11.63
N HIS A 284 -16.84 2.25 -11.50
CA HIS A 284 -15.47 2.55 -11.87
C HIS A 284 -14.69 1.28 -12.20
N ALA A 285 -13.63 1.43 -12.99
CA ALA A 285 -12.66 0.37 -13.20
C ALA A 285 -11.97 0.06 -11.86
N GLY A 286 -11.71 -1.21 -11.61
CA GLY A 286 -11.18 -1.69 -10.34
C GLY A 286 -12.24 -1.95 -9.25
N GLN A 287 -13.52 -1.64 -9.47
CA GLN A 287 -14.56 -1.92 -8.48
C GLN A 287 -14.66 -3.43 -8.21
N GLU A 288 -14.69 -3.81 -6.95
CA GLU A 288 -14.78 -5.19 -6.51
C GLU A 288 -16.15 -5.79 -6.87
N ILE A 289 -16.12 -6.95 -7.52
CA ILE A 289 -17.30 -7.69 -7.97
C ILE A 289 -17.69 -8.74 -6.92
N MET A 290 -16.70 -9.54 -6.56
CA MET A 290 -16.78 -10.63 -5.60
C MET A 290 -15.41 -10.82 -4.96
N ALA A 291 -15.35 -11.48 -3.81
CA ALA A 291 -14.09 -11.94 -3.23
C ALA A 291 -14.20 -13.42 -2.84
N LEU A 292 -13.11 -14.15 -2.95
CA LEU A 292 -13.00 -15.53 -2.45
C LEU A 292 -11.88 -15.64 -1.45
N ALA A 293 -11.98 -16.64 -0.57
CA ALA A 293 -10.96 -16.97 0.41
C ALA A 293 -10.42 -18.37 0.16
N ALA A 294 -9.10 -18.52 0.14
CA ALA A 294 -8.38 -19.77 -0.05
C ALA A 294 -7.28 -19.96 1.00
N VAL A 295 -6.71 -21.16 1.07
CA VAL A 295 -5.63 -21.49 2.03
C VAL A 295 -4.28 -20.86 1.67
N ASP A 296 -4.07 -20.51 0.40
CA ASP A 296 -2.88 -19.82 -0.11
C ASP A 296 -3.25 -18.91 -1.29
N GLU A 297 -2.34 -17.99 -1.64
CA GLU A 297 -2.57 -16.99 -2.69
C GLU A 297 -2.74 -17.61 -4.08
N ARG A 298 -1.93 -18.62 -4.42
CA ARG A 298 -1.94 -19.27 -5.74
C ARG A 298 -3.25 -20.01 -6.00
N THR A 299 -3.75 -20.72 -4.99
CA THR A 299 -5.08 -21.34 -5.00
C THR A 299 -6.16 -20.28 -5.21
N ALA A 300 -6.05 -19.13 -4.53
CA ALA A 300 -6.99 -18.03 -4.69
C ALA A 300 -6.99 -17.50 -6.14
N GLU A 301 -5.82 -17.31 -6.74
CA GLU A 301 -5.66 -16.86 -8.13
C GLU A 301 -6.23 -17.84 -9.15
N GLN A 302 -5.89 -19.13 -9.01
CA GLN A 302 -6.40 -20.18 -9.90
C GLN A 302 -7.92 -20.28 -9.81
N ALA A 303 -8.48 -20.21 -8.60
CA ALA A 303 -9.92 -20.23 -8.40
C ALA A 303 -10.60 -18.99 -9.01
N LEU A 304 -10.00 -17.81 -8.85
CA LEU A 304 -10.55 -16.56 -9.39
C LEU A 304 -10.60 -16.58 -10.93
N ALA A 305 -9.61 -17.20 -11.57
CA ALA A 305 -9.55 -17.35 -13.03
C ALA A 305 -10.68 -18.23 -13.59
N LEU A 306 -11.36 -19.03 -12.76
CA LEU A 306 -12.49 -19.87 -13.15
C LEU A 306 -13.85 -19.19 -12.97
N VAL A 307 -13.90 -17.97 -12.42
CA VAL A 307 -15.14 -17.22 -12.21
C VAL A 307 -15.64 -16.68 -13.55
N GLU A 308 -16.89 -16.97 -13.87
CA GLU A 308 -17.54 -16.49 -15.08
C GLU A 308 -18.34 -15.22 -14.78
N VAL A 309 -18.02 -14.14 -15.49
CA VAL A 309 -18.76 -12.87 -15.39
C VAL A 309 -19.19 -12.41 -16.79
N ALA A 310 -20.46 -12.02 -16.91
CA ALA A 310 -20.97 -11.36 -18.10
C ALA A 310 -21.37 -9.92 -17.77
N TYR A 311 -21.04 -9.01 -18.68
CA TYR A 311 -21.27 -7.57 -18.53
C TYR A 311 -22.17 -7.07 -19.65
N ASP A 312 -23.12 -6.23 -19.29
CA ASP A 312 -23.72 -5.25 -20.18
C ASP A 312 -22.94 -3.93 -20.00
N VAL A 313 -22.01 -3.67 -20.91
CA VAL A 313 -21.10 -2.51 -20.83
C VAL A 313 -21.81 -1.25 -21.29
N GLN A 314 -21.75 -0.22 -20.46
CA GLN A 314 -22.50 1.02 -20.65
C GLN A 314 -21.56 2.20 -20.89
N PRO A 315 -22.02 3.29 -21.55
CA PRO A 315 -21.24 4.51 -21.68
C PRO A 315 -20.84 5.05 -20.30
N ALA A 316 -19.57 5.38 -20.09
CA ALA A 316 -19.07 5.91 -18.83
C ALA A 316 -18.94 7.44 -18.88
N ALA A 317 -19.27 8.10 -17.77
CA ALA A 317 -18.98 9.52 -17.56
C ALA A 317 -17.59 9.64 -16.89
N ILE A 318 -16.55 9.90 -17.68
CA ILE A 318 -15.17 10.01 -17.18
C ILE A 318 -14.76 11.48 -17.12
N GLY A 319 -14.45 11.96 -15.91
CA GLY A 319 -14.10 13.36 -15.65
C GLY A 319 -15.32 14.25 -15.35
N MET A 320 -15.05 15.43 -14.80
CA MET A 320 -16.11 16.34 -14.32
C MET A 320 -16.97 16.86 -15.47
N GLU A 321 -16.36 17.27 -16.58
CA GLU A 321 -17.06 17.83 -17.74
C GLU A 321 -18.04 16.81 -18.35
N ALA A 322 -17.58 15.60 -18.64
CA ALA A 322 -18.42 14.54 -19.19
C ALA A 322 -19.53 14.11 -18.22
N ALA A 323 -19.27 14.14 -16.90
CA ALA A 323 -20.29 13.81 -15.90
C ALA A 323 -21.37 14.90 -15.73
N LEU A 324 -21.04 16.16 -16.03
CA LEU A 324 -21.94 17.31 -15.95
C LEU A 324 -22.66 17.62 -17.27
N ALA A 325 -22.23 17.02 -18.38
CA ALA A 325 -22.85 17.22 -19.68
C ALA A 325 -24.33 16.81 -19.69
N GLU A 326 -25.14 17.50 -20.51
CA GLU A 326 -26.53 17.13 -20.71
C GLU A 326 -26.64 15.71 -21.29
N GLY A 327 -27.53 14.89 -20.72
CA GLY A 327 -27.68 13.49 -21.13
C GLY A 327 -26.56 12.55 -20.66
N ALA A 328 -25.61 13.02 -19.84
CA ALA A 328 -24.57 12.17 -19.27
C ALA A 328 -25.19 10.97 -18.51
N PRO A 329 -24.60 9.77 -18.63
CA PRO A 329 -25.07 8.60 -17.89
C PRO A 329 -25.00 8.87 -16.39
N ALA A 330 -26.13 8.65 -15.70
CA ALA A 330 -26.21 8.84 -14.27
C ALA A 330 -25.44 7.73 -13.53
N VAL A 331 -24.46 8.10 -12.71
CA VAL A 331 -23.69 7.15 -11.88
C VAL A 331 -24.58 6.53 -10.79
N TYR A 332 -25.53 7.32 -10.28
CA TYR A 332 -26.55 6.91 -9.32
C TYR A 332 -27.94 7.27 -9.86
N PRO A 333 -28.58 6.42 -10.69
CA PRO A 333 -29.83 6.78 -11.35
C PRO A 333 -31.04 6.79 -10.41
N SER A 334 -31.09 5.93 -9.38
CA SER A 334 -32.27 5.79 -8.53
C SER A 334 -32.20 6.56 -7.21
N ARG A 335 -33.37 6.93 -6.68
CA ARG A 335 -33.49 7.55 -5.34
C ARG A 335 -32.98 6.63 -4.22
N ARG A 336 -33.12 5.31 -4.37
CA ARG A 336 -32.61 4.31 -3.41
C ARG A 336 -31.08 4.34 -3.38
N GLU A 337 -30.44 4.34 -4.54
CA GLU A 337 -28.98 4.44 -4.67
C GLU A 337 -28.41 5.75 -4.13
N LYS A 338 -29.05 6.89 -4.43
CA LYS A 338 -28.66 8.21 -3.92
C LYS A 338 -28.79 8.37 -2.39
N LYS A 339 -29.51 7.45 -1.74
CA LYS A 339 -29.67 7.37 -0.29
C LYS A 339 -28.94 6.15 0.31
N SER A 340 -28.25 5.36 -0.51
CA SER A 340 -27.55 4.17 -0.03
C SER A 340 -26.38 4.58 0.86
N LYS A 341 -26.12 3.74 1.87
CA LYS A 341 -24.89 3.80 2.66
C LYS A 341 -23.64 3.52 1.81
N ASP A 342 -23.81 2.87 0.66
CA ASP A 342 -22.74 2.54 -0.30
C ASP A 342 -22.32 3.73 -1.18
N MET A 343 -22.91 4.91 -0.95
CA MET A 343 -22.51 6.13 -1.64
C MET A 343 -21.08 6.51 -1.20
N PRO A 344 -20.13 6.67 -2.14
CA PRO A 344 -18.77 7.02 -1.80
C PRO A 344 -18.75 8.38 -1.13
N ASN A 345 -17.95 8.44 -0.09
CA ASN A 345 -17.68 9.65 0.65
C ASN A 345 -16.30 10.15 0.29
N SER A 346 -16.23 11.31 -0.37
CA SER A 346 -14.96 11.97 -0.65
C SER A 346 -14.40 12.71 0.56
N SER A 347 -15.16 12.85 1.64
CA SER A 347 -14.66 13.38 2.90
C SER A 347 -14.34 12.26 3.89
N GLU A 348 -13.30 12.43 4.68
CA GLU A 348 -13.01 11.56 5.83
C GLU A 348 -14.01 11.77 6.99
N GLY A 349 -15.05 12.60 6.80
CA GLY A 349 -16.05 12.98 7.80
C GLY A 349 -17.48 12.66 7.39
N PRO A 350 -18.48 12.84 8.26
CA PRO A 350 -19.86 12.46 7.96
C PRO A 350 -20.44 13.27 6.78
N LEU A 351 -21.14 12.56 5.90
CA LEU A 351 -21.88 13.16 4.81
C LEU A 351 -23.21 13.72 5.30
N PHE A 352 -23.42 15.02 5.13
CA PHE A 352 -24.74 15.61 5.32
C PHE A 352 -25.64 15.35 4.10
N PRO A 353 -26.98 15.31 4.27
CA PRO A 353 -27.91 15.22 3.16
C PRO A 353 -27.77 16.46 2.27
N GLU A 354 -27.47 16.27 0.99
CA GLU A 354 -27.32 17.34 0.00
C GLU A 354 -28.21 17.05 -1.22
N PRO A 355 -28.71 18.08 -1.91
CA PRO A 355 -29.53 17.90 -3.10
C PRO A 355 -28.69 17.33 -4.25
N TRP A 356 -29.38 16.70 -5.19
CA TRP A 356 -28.81 16.10 -6.38
C TRP A 356 -29.37 16.76 -7.63
N GLU A 357 -28.50 17.05 -8.58
CA GLU A 357 -28.83 17.51 -9.93
C GLU A 357 -28.01 16.70 -10.93
N GLY A 358 -28.64 15.71 -11.58
CA GLY A 358 -27.92 14.71 -12.36
C GLY A 358 -26.87 13.96 -11.52
N ASN A 359 -25.60 14.09 -11.92
CA ASN A 359 -24.41 13.58 -11.23
C ASN A 359 -23.83 14.55 -10.19
N LEU A 360 -24.30 15.79 -10.12
CA LEU A 360 -23.86 16.77 -9.12
C LEU A 360 -24.57 16.52 -7.79
N ARG A 361 -23.79 16.47 -6.71
CA ARG A 361 -24.29 16.41 -5.32
C ARG A 361 -23.72 17.57 -4.53
N GLY A 362 -24.60 18.45 -4.03
CA GLY A 362 -24.22 19.70 -3.37
C GLY A 362 -24.98 20.91 -3.94
N PRO A 363 -24.52 22.14 -3.68
CA PRO A 363 -23.28 22.51 -2.99
C PRO A 363 -23.37 22.32 -1.46
N PHE A 364 -22.23 21.98 -0.83
CA PHE A 364 -22.10 21.91 0.63
C PHE A 364 -22.11 23.31 1.26
N LYS A 365 -23.15 23.64 2.02
CA LYS A 365 -23.41 25.03 2.47
C LYS A 365 -22.87 25.37 3.87
N LEU A 366 -22.31 24.41 4.60
CA LEU A 366 -22.00 24.56 6.04
C LEU A 366 -21.07 25.74 6.37
N PHE A 367 -20.17 26.12 5.44
CA PHE A 367 -19.20 27.20 5.65
C PHE A 367 -19.54 28.51 4.91
N SER A 368 -20.57 28.53 4.06
CA SER A 368 -20.96 29.73 3.30
C SER A 368 -21.98 30.57 4.06
N LYS A 369 -21.50 31.47 4.93
CA LYS A 369 -22.37 32.21 5.86
C LYS A 369 -22.95 33.53 5.30
N LYS A 370 -22.44 34.07 4.18
CA LYS A 370 -22.81 35.42 3.67
C LYS A 370 -22.81 35.56 2.12
N PRO A 371 -23.58 34.74 1.38
CA PRO A 371 -23.56 34.73 -0.09
C PRO A 371 -23.88 36.10 -0.73
N ARG A 372 -24.88 36.83 -0.22
CA ARG A 372 -25.24 38.17 -0.74
C ARG A 372 -24.13 39.20 -0.57
N LYS A 373 -23.35 39.11 0.54
CA LYS A 373 -22.20 40.00 0.77
C LYS A 373 -21.07 39.67 -0.20
N ALA A 374 -20.81 38.39 -0.45
CA ALA A 374 -19.80 37.96 -1.41
C ALA A 374 -20.12 38.47 -2.82
N LEU A 375 -21.36 38.28 -3.30
CA LEU A 375 -21.81 38.79 -4.61
C LEU A 375 -21.61 40.31 -4.74
N ARG A 376 -22.10 41.08 -3.76
CA ARG A 376 -21.93 42.55 -3.76
C ARG A 376 -20.46 42.97 -3.78
N ASN A 377 -19.59 42.27 -3.06
CA ASN A 377 -18.16 42.57 -3.04
C ASN A 377 -17.51 42.28 -4.41
N ILE A 378 -17.91 41.18 -5.08
CA ILE A 378 -17.44 40.84 -6.43
C ILE A 378 -17.90 41.88 -7.45
N GLU A 379 -19.18 42.26 -7.43
CA GLU A 379 -19.73 43.30 -8.31
C GLU A 379 -19.02 44.64 -8.13
N LYS A 380 -18.79 45.04 -6.87
CA LYS A 380 -18.03 46.24 -6.54
C LYS A 380 -16.61 46.18 -7.11
N ALA A 381 -15.90 45.07 -6.91
CA ALA A 381 -14.55 44.91 -7.44
C ALA A 381 -14.52 44.92 -8.98
N ARG A 382 -15.54 44.34 -9.66
CA ARG A 382 -15.68 44.43 -11.12
C ARG A 382 -15.84 45.89 -11.56
N ALA A 383 -16.66 46.68 -10.85
CA ALA A 383 -16.84 48.10 -11.13
C ALA A 383 -15.57 48.94 -10.88
N GLU A 384 -14.75 48.56 -9.90
CA GLU A 384 -13.48 49.22 -9.58
C GLU A 384 -12.31 48.77 -10.46
N GLY A 385 -12.50 47.78 -11.34
CA GLY A 385 -11.44 47.23 -12.18
C GLY A 385 -10.36 46.44 -11.41
N THR A 386 -10.67 45.96 -10.21
CA THR A 386 -9.73 45.27 -9.30
C THR A 386 -9.91 43.75 -9.26
N VAL A 387 -10.75 43.20 -10.15
CA VAL A 387 -10.98 41.76 -10.25
C VAL A 387 -9.90 41.10 -11.07
N VAL A 388 -9.33 40.03 -10.52
CA VAL A 388 -8.57 39.01 -11.25
C VAL A 388 -9.40 37.74 -11.25
N GLU A 389 -9.63 37.18 -12.43
CA GLU A 389 -10.41 35.98 -12.66
C GLU A 389 -9.58 35.05 -13.54
N ASP A 390 -9.39 33.80 -13.10
CA ASP A 390 -8.66 32.78 -13.84
C ASP A 390 -9.19 31.39 -13.45
N THR A 391 -8.95 30.39 -14.30
CA THR A 391 -9.40 29.01 -14.09
C THR A 391 -8.19 28.11 -13.82
N PHE A 392 -8.21 27.43 -12.68
CA PHE A 392 -7.17 26.50 -12.27
C PHE A 392 -7.70 25.08 -12.27
N THR A 393 -6.91 24.15 -12.80
CA THR A 393 -7.20 22.71 -12.76
C THR A 393 -6.06 21.98 -12.08
N THR A 394 -6.36 21.13 -11.12
CA THR A 394 -5.42 20.15 -10.58
C THR A 394 -5.78 18.77 -11.09
N GLN A 395 -4.77 17.96 -11.42
CA GLN A 395 -4.99 16.57 -11.78
C GLN A 395 -5.36 15.74 -10.54
N VAL A 396 -5.97 14.58 -10.76
CA VAL A 396 -6.15 13.58 -9.70
C VAL A 396 -4.76 13.08 -9.29
N GLN A 397 -4.38 13.36 -8.04
CA GLN A 397 -3.12 12.88 -7.49
C GLN A 397 -3.33 11.53 -6.80
N CYS A 398 -2.49 10.56 -7.14
CA CYS A 398 -2.43 9.29 -6.41
C CYS A 398 -1.41 9.39 -5.27
N HIS A 399 -1.73 8.78 -4.13
CA HIS A 399 -0.83 8.76 -2.97
C HIS A 399 0.48 8.03 -3.27
N THR A 400 0.44 6.97 -4.09
CA THR A 400 1.59 6.15 -4.54
C THR A 400 2.51 5.74 -3.39
N THR A 401 1.92 5.20 -2.31
CA THR A 401 2.66 4.54 -1.22
C THR A 401 3.33 3.26 -1.73
N LEU A 402 4.32 2.76 -1.00
CA LEU A 402 4.98 1.50 -1.34
C LEU A 402 4.25 0.27 -0.78
N GLU A 403 3.62 0.42 0.38
CA GLU A 403 2.67 -0.54 0.94
C GLU A 403 1.25 -0.06 0.64
#